data_AF-A0A0B6Z2T1-F1
#
_entry.id   AF-A0A0B6Z2T1-F1
#
_cell.length_a   1.000
_cell.length_b   1.000
_cell.length_c   1.000
_cell.angle_alpha   90.00
_cell.angle_beta   90.00
_cell.angle_gamma   90.00
#
_symmetry.space_group_name_H-M   'P 1'
#
loop_
_entity.id
_entity.type
_entity.pdbx_description
1 polymer ?
#
loop_
_entity_poly.entity_id
_entity_poly.type
_entity_poly.pdbx_seq_one_letter_code
_entity_poly.pdbx_strand_id
1 'polypeptide(L)'
;NYLAPFDWKILFNLGLVHLTMQQYASSFHFLSAAINLQPDMAQLYMLLAISLYHLEDPENAAQSYQHALNLDDKDPAILVNYALFLNQTGDKRKAANHLTQFETLS
;
A
#
# COMPACT_ATOMS: atom_id res chain seq x y z
N ASN A 1 29.84 -4.97 -8.56
CA ASN A 1 28.52 -4.39 -8.22
C ASN A 1 27.49 -4.87 -9.21
N TYR A 2 26.99 -6.09 -8.99
CA TYR A 2 26.01 -6.77 -9.86
C TYR A 2 24.62 -6.28 -9.42
N LEU A 3 24.02 -5.37 -10.19
CA LEU A 3 22.58 -5.10 -10.10
C LEU A 3 21.89 -6.34 -10.67
N ALA A 4 21.49 -7.27 -9.82
CA ALA A 4 20.73 -8.43 -10.26
C ALA A 4 19.36 -7.93 -10.77
N PRO A 5 18.95 -8.23 -12.02
CA PRO A 5 17.69 -7.78 -12.60
C PRO A 5 16.42 -8.37 -11.95
N PHE A 6 16.57 -9.04 -10.80
CA PHE A 6 15.52 -9.65 -9.98
C PHE A 6 15.52 -9.14 -8.53
N ASP A 7 15.99 -7.91 -8.30
CA ASP A 7 15.88 -7.27 -6.99
C ASP A 7 14.49 -6.64 -6.84
N TRP A 8 13.74 -7.07 -5.82
CA TRP A 8 12.42 -6.52 -5.49
C TRP A 8 12.48 -5.00 -5.29
N LYS A 9 13.63 -4.44 -4.89
CA LYS A 9 13.83 -3.00 -4.73
C LYS A 9 13.70 -2.24 -6.04
N ILE A 10 14.13 -2.83 -7.16
CA ILE A 10 13.99 -2.20 -8.48
C ILE A 10 12.51 -2.15 -8.86
N LEU A 11 11.79 -3.26 -8.66
CA LEU A 11 10.35 -3.34 -8.92
C LEU A 11 9.54 -2.42 -8.00
N PHE A 12 9.91 -2.35 -6.72
CA PHE A 12 9.36 -1.40 -5.76
C PHE A 12 9.53 0.05 -6.23
N ASN A 13 10.76 0.44 -6.60
CA ASN A 13 11.05 1.80 -7.07
C ASN A 13 10.29 2.13 -8.37
N LEU A 14 10.20 1.18 -9.30
CA LEU A 14 9.38 1.35 -10.51
C LEU A 14 7.91 1.51 -10.17
N GLY A 15 7.36 0.67 -9.31
CA GLY A 15 5.99 0.77 -8.82
C GLY A 15 5.72 2.15 -8.21
N LEU A 16 6.59 2.62 -7.34
CA LEU A 16 6.51 3.93 -6.71
C LEU A 16 6.57 5.07 -7.74
N VAL A 17 7.50 5.02 -8.70
CA VAL A 17 7.59 6.04 -9.76
C VAL A 17 6.30 6.08 -10.57
N HIS A 18 5.77 4.93 -11.00
CA HIS A 18 4.52 4.86 -11.73
C HIS A 18 3.33 5.38 -10.90
N LEU A 19 3.31 5.13 -9.60
CA LEU A 19 2.31 5.69 -8.69
C LEU A 19 2.38 7.23 -8.68
N THR A 20 3.57 7.81 -8.56
CA THR A 20 3.76 9.28 -8.58
C THR A 20 3.39 9.90 -9.93
N MET A 21 3.54 9.14 -11.02
CA MET A 21 3.10 9.52 -12.37
C MET A 21 1.62 9.24 -12.63
N GLN A 22 0.87 8.75 -11.64
CA GLN A 22 -0.55 8.37 -11.74
C GLN A 22 -0.81 7.26 -12.79
N GLN A 23 0.21 6.46 -13.10
CA GLN A 23 0.14 5.32 -14.00
C GLN A 23 -0.21 4.06 -13.21
N TYR A 24 -1.43 4.04 -12.66
CA TYR A 24 -1.84 3.06 -11.64
C TYR A 24 -1.77 1.60 -12.10
N ALA A 25 -2.08 1.30 -13.36
CA ALA A 25 -1.96 -0.05 -13.91
C ALA A 25 -0.50 -0.54 -13.96
N SER A 26 0.44 0.35 -14.31
CA SER A 26 1.87 0.03 -14.29
C SER A 26 2.37 -0.11 -12.85
N SER A 27 1.93 0.78 -11.95
CA SER A 27 2.21 0.68 -10.52
C SER A 27 1.77 -0.67 -9.96
N PHE A 28 0.51 -1.07 -10.20
CA PHE A 28 -0.03 -2.37 -9.81
C PHE A 28 0.84 -3.53 -10.32
N HIS A 29 1.24 -3.50 -11.60
CA HIS A 29 2.07 -4.55 -12.19
C HIS A 29 3.42 -4.71 -11.46
N PHE A 30 4.15 -3.60 -11.29
CA PHE A 30 5.48 -3.66 -10.66
C PHE A 30 5.42 -3.94 -9.16
N LEU A 31 4.42 -3.41 -8.45
CA LEU A 31 4.22 -3.70 -7.03
C LEU A 31 3.82 -5.16 -6.81
N SER A 32 2.96 -5.73 -7.65
CA SER A 32 2.62 -7.16 -7.58
C SER A 32 3.83 -8.05 -7.82
N ALA A 33 4.69 -7.67 -8.77
CA ALA A 33 5.94 -8.39 -9.01
C ALA A 33 6.93 -8.25 -7.83
N ALA A 34 7.02 -7.09 -7.19
CA ALA A 34 7.83 -6.89 -5.99
C ALA A 34 7.33 -7.74 -4.82
N ILE A 35 5.99 -7.82 -4.62
CA ILE A 35 5.37 -8.65 -3.57
C ILE A 35 5.68 -10.13 -3.77
N ASN A 36 5.67 -10.62 -5.01
CA ASN A 36 6.04 -12.02 -5.30
C ASN A 36 7.49 -12.35 -4.91
N LEU A 37 8.37 -11.35 -4.84
CA LEU A 37 9.76 -11.51 -4.42
C LEU A 37 9.97 -11.21 -2.93
N GLN A 38 9.18 -10.32 -2.34
CA GLN A 38 9.26 -9.89 -0.95
C GLN A 38 7.84 -9.76 -0.33
N PRO A 39 7.22 -10.87 0.10
CA PRO A 39 5.82 -10.90 0.55
C PRO A 39 5.59 -10.41 1.99
N ASP A 40 6.64 -10.12 2.74
CA ASP A 40 6.62 -9.71 4.15
C ASP A 40 6.83 -8.19 4.34
N MET A 41 6.87 -7.42 3.26
CA MET A 41 7.05 -5.97 3.31
C MET A 41 5.70 -5.24 3.27
N ALA A 42 5.24 -4.78 4.43
CA ALA A 42 3.96 -4.10 4.62
C ALA A 42 3.74 -2.91 3.64
N GLN A 43 4.80 -2.12 3.40
CA GLN A 43 4.75 -0.97 2.50
C GLN A 43 4.35 -1.32 1.06
N LEU A 44 4.71 -2.51 0.56
CA LEU A 44 4.34 -2.94 -0.79
C LEU A 44 2.82 -3.10 -0.93
N TYR A 45 2.18 -3.71 0.07
CA TYR A 45 0.74 -3.89 0.10
C TYR A 45 0.00 -2.55 0.25
N MET A 46 0.55 -1.62 1.04
CA MET A 46 -0.01 -0.26 1.14
C MET A 46 0.02 0.46 -0.21
N LEU A 47 1.15 0.46 -0.93
CA LEU A 47 1.25 1.10 -2.25
C LEU A 47 0.37 0.38 -3.29
N LEU A 48 0.24 -0.94 -3.20
CA LEU A 48 -0.66 -1.72 -4.05
C LEU A 48 -2.10 -1.31 -3.81
N ALA A 49 -2.50 -1.12 -2.54
CA ALA A 49 -3.83 -0.66 -2.17
C ALA A 49 -4.17 0.72 -2.77
N ILE A 50 -3.22 1.66 -2.73
CA ILE A 50 -3.38 2.97 -3.37
C ILE A 50 -3.57 2.81 -4.89
N SER A 51 -2.77 1.95 -5.52
CA SER A 51 -2.89 1.67 -6.96
C SER A 51 -4.26 1.09 -7.31
N LEU A 52 -4.74 0.11 -6.55
CA LEU A 52 -6.04 -0.55 -6.74
C LEU A 52 -7.21 0.42 -6.55
N TYR A 53 -7.14 1.28 -5.53
CA TYR A 53 -8.17 2.28 -5.30
C TYR A 53 -8.34 3.23 -6.50
N HIS A 54 -7.23 3.69 -7.08
CA HIS A 54 -7.26 4.52 -8.29
C HIS A 54 -7.62 3.76 -9.57
N LEU A 55 -7.57 2.43 -9.55
CA LEU A 55 -8.08 1.57 -10.62
C LEU A 55 -9.57 1.22 -10.44
N GLU A 56 -10.28 1.93 -9.54
CA GLU A 56 -11.69 1.71 -9.23
C GLU A 56 -11.97 0.30 -8.64
N ASP A 57 -10.97 -0.28 -7.96
CA ASP A 57 -11.06 -1.57 -7.28
C ASP A 57 -10.90 -1.40 -5.75
N PRO A 58 -11.91 -0.80 -5.07
CA PRO A 58 -11.85 -0.53 -3.64
C PRO A 58 -11.88 -1.82 -2.79
N GLU A 59 -12.44 -2.92 -3.31
CA GLU A 59 -12.51 -4.18 -2.58
C GLU A 59 -11.11 -4.77 -2.37
N ASN A 60 -10.34 -4.89 -3.45
CA ASN A 60 -8.97 -5.40 -3.35
C ASN A 60 -8.02 -4.38 -2.70
N ALA A 61 -8.30 -3.08 -2.81
CA ALA A 61 -7.58 -2.05 -2.05
C ALA A 61 -7.74 -2.26 -0.54
N ALA A 62 -8.97 -2.49 -0.06
CA ALA A 62 -9.24 -2.74 1.34
C ALA A 62 -8.52 -3.99 1.86
N GLN A 63 -8.52 -5.07 1.09
CA GLN A 63 -7.79 -6.30 1.42
C GLN A 63 -6.27 -6.05 1.50
N SER A 64 -5.72 -5.29 0.55
CA SER A 64 -4.30 -4.96 0.52
C SER A 64 -3.88 -4.12 1.74
N TYR A 65 -4.68 -3.14 2.15
CA TYR A 65 -4.43 -2.41 3.39
C TYR A 65 -4.50 -3.29 4.64
N GLN A 66 -5.46 -4.21 4.71
CA GLN A 66 -5.55 -5.16 5.83
C GLN A 66 -4.34 -6.07 5.89
N HIS A 67 -3.85 -6.55 4.75
CA HIS A 67 -2.60 -7.30 4.68
C HIS A 67 -1.40 -6.47 5.14
N ALA A 68 -1.32 -5.21 4.73
CA ALA A 68 -0.27 -4.29 5.17
C ALA A 68 -0.26 -4.15 6.70
N LEU A 69 -1.43 -3.92 7.33
CA LEU A 69 -1.56 -3.84 8.80
C LEU A 69 -1.28 -5.15 9.52
N ASN A 70 -1.56 -6.31 8.90
CA ASN A 70 -1.21 -7.60 9.48
C ASN A 70 0.30 -7.84 9.53
N LEU A 71 1.06 -7.21 8.63
CA LEU A 71 2.52 -7.28 8.58
C LEU A 71 3.16 -6.25 9.53
N ASP A 72 2.63 -5.02 9.55
CA ASP A 72 3.05 -3.97 10.46
C ASP A 72 1.85 -3.13 10.89
N ASP A 73 1.37 -3.39 12.11
CA ASP A 73 0.19 -2.74 12.69
C ASP A 73 0.50 -1.37 13.31
N LYS A 74 1.76 -0.96 13.31
CA LYS A 74 2.25 0.28 13.92
C LYS A 74 2.88 1.25 12.94
N ASP A 75 3.02 0.87 11.67
CA ASP A 75 3.50 1.77 10.63
C ASP A 75 2.53 2.98 10.49
N PRO A 76 2.99 4.19 10.84
CA PRO A 76 2.18 5.40 10.74
C PRO A 76 1.64 5.65 9.32
N ALA A 77 2.44 5.32 8.29
CA ALA A 77 2.05 5.55 6.91
C ALA A 77 0.87 4.64 6.53
N ILE A 78 0.87 3.39 6.98
CA ILE A 78 -0.22 2.44 6.69
C ILE A 78 -1.50 2.88 7.38
N LEU A 79 -1.42 3.25 8.66
CA LEU A 79 -2.57 3.72 9.45
C LEU A 79 -3.22 4.96 8.82
N VAL A 80 -2.41 5.95 8.44
CA VAL A 80 -2.91 7.19 7.82
C VAL A 80 -3.50 6.92 6.44
N ASN A 81 -2.80 6.18 5.56
CA ASN A 81 -3.31 5.91 4.21
C ASN A 81 -4.59 5.06 4.25
N TYR A 82 -4.68 4.08 5.14
CA TYR A 82 -5.89 3.27 5.26
C TYR A 82 -7.05 4.08 5.82
N ALA A 83 -6.82 4.95 6.81
CA ALA A 83 -7.85 5.85 7.31
C ALA A 83 -8.39 6.80 6.23
N LEU A 84 -7.51 7.34 5.38
CA LEU A 84 -7.90 8.18 4.23
C LEU A 84 -8.77 7.39 3.25
N PHE A 85 -8.35 6.18 2.89
CA PHE A 85 -9.12 5.28 2.03
C PHE A 85 -10.51 4.98 2.62
N LEU A 86 -10.59 4.64 3.92
CA LEU A 86 -11.86 4.34 4.60
C LEU A 86 -12.78 5.57 4.65
N ASN A 87 -12.22 6.77 4.83
CA ASN A 87 -13.01 8.01 4.81
C ASN A 87 -13.59 8.28 3.41
N GLN A 88 -12.82 8.01 2.35
CA GLN A 88 -13.26 8.16 0.96
C GLN A 88 -14.29 7.10 0.54
N THR A 89 -14.17 5.87 1.05
CA THR A 89 -15.09 4.76 0.74
C THR A 89 -16.31 4.69 1.67
N GLY A 90 -16.42 5.60 2.64
CA GLY A 90 -17.61 5.80 3.47
C GLY A 90 -17.59 5.12 4.84
N ASP A 91 -16.54 4.36 5.16
CA ASP A 91 -16.41 3.57 6.40
C ASP A 91 -15.78 4.42 7.53
N LYS A 92 -16.36 5.62 7.76
CA LYS A 92 -15.80 6.68 8.63
C LYS A 92 -15.48 6.25 10.07
N ARG A 93 -16.22 5.26 10.59
CA ARG A 93 -15.98 4.73 11.94
C ARG A 93 -14.64 4.00 12.03
N LYS A 94 -14.32 3.17 11.04
CA LYS A 94 -13.02 2.48 10.99
C LYS A 94 -11.89 3.48 10.74
N ALA A 95 -12.12 4.49 9.90
CA ALA A 95 -11.15 5.56 9.69
C ALA A 95 -10.76 6.26 11.00
N ALA A 96 -11.75 6.61 11.83
CA ALA A 96 -11.50 7.23 13.13
C ALA A 96 -10.65 6.33 14.05
N ASN A 97 -10.92 5.02 14.09
CA ASN A 97 -10.14 4.09 14.90
C ASN A 97 -8.66 4.05 14.50
N HIS A 98 -8.35 4.00 13.19
CA HIS A 98 -6.97 3.99 12.71
C HIS A 98 -6.25 5.32 12.95
N LEU A 99 -6.95 6.45 12.88
CA LEU A 99 -6.39 7.75 13.25
C LEU A 99 -6.06 7.83 14.74
N THR A 100 -6.97 7.38 15.61
CA THR A 100 -6.69 7.29 17.05
C THR A 100 -5.49 6.41 17.33
N GLN A 101 -5.35 5.28 16.63
CA GLN A 101 -4.20 4.40 16.77
C GLN A 101 -2.90 5.11 16.36
N PHE A 102 -2.90 5.84 15.24
CA PHE A 102 -1.74 6.66 14.82
C PHE A 102 -1.38 7.73 15.87
N GLU A 103 -2.36 8.42 16.44
CA GLU A 103 -2.16 9.43 17.49
C GLU A 103 -1.53 8.82 18.76
N THR A 104 -1.87 7.58 19.11
CA THR A 104 -1.30 6.91 20.28
C THR A 104 0.15 6.44 20.10
N LEU A 105 0.63 6.38 18.85
CA LEU A 105 1.98 5.93 18.50
C LEU A 105 2.95 7.08 18.23
N SER A 106 2.45 8.32 18.11
CA SER A 106 3.22 9.55 17.84
C SER A 106 3.68 10.24 19.13
#